data_AF-A0A538MJK0-F1
#
_entry.id   AF-A0A538MJK0-F1
#
_cell.length_a   1.000
_cell.length_b   1.000
_cell.length_c   1.000
_cell.angle_alpha   90.00
_cell.angle_beta   90.00
_cell.angle_gamma   90.00
#
_symmetry.space_group_name_H-M   'P 1'
#
loop_
_entity.id
_entity.type
_entity.pdbx_description
1 polymer ?
#
loop_
_entity_poly.entity_id
_entity_poly.type
_entity_poly.pdbx_seq_one_letter_code
_entity_poly.pdbx_strand_id
1 'polypeptide(L)'
;MHYFDSRGVHRILDVTVTDEGWEMAMDRHSSASSFASPEAPFSQRMTYTFEEGDRTMSGKAKLSYDSVNWDDDLEITYHRS
;
A
#
# COMPACT_ATOMS: atom_id res chain seq x y z
N MET A 1 2.18 0.35 9.72
CA MET A 1 1.90 -1.10 9.63
C MET A 1 3.14 -1.84 9.17
N HIS A 2 3.47 -2.97 9.80
CA HIS A 2 4.54 -3.85 9.32
C HIS A 2 3.96 -4.88 8.34
N TYR A 3 4.54 -4.98 7.15
CA TYR A 3 4.18 -5.96 6.13
C TYR A 3 5.34 -6.94 5.93
N PHE A 4 5.02 -8.23 5.86
CA PHE A 4 5.97 -9.29 5.55
C PHE A 4 5.39 -10.19 4.46
N ASP A 5 6.20 -10.56 3.46
CA ASP A 5 5.82 -11.56 2.47
C ASP A 5 6.70 -12.81 2.51
N SER A 6 6.25 -13.86 1.80
CA SER A 6 6.90 -15.17 1.78
C SER A 6 8.32 -15.16 1.20
N ARG A 7 8.75 -14.07 0.55
CA ARG A 7 10.13 -13.89 0.07
C ARG A 7 11.06 -13.31 1.14
N GLY A 8 10.54 -13.05 2.34
CA GLY A 8 11.28 -12.42 3.43
C GLY A 8 11.38 -10.89 3.31
N VAL A 9 10.61 -10.27 2.40
CA VAL A 9 10.58 -8.82 2.25
C VAL A 9 9.76 -8.22 3.40
N HIS A 10 10.38 -7.30 4.14
CA HIS A 10 9.75 -6.49 5.18
C HIS A 10 9.56 -5.05 4.69
N ARG A 11 8.38 -4.49 4.94
CA ARG A 11 8.07 -3.07 4.69
C ARG A 11 7.41 -2.45 5.91
N ILE A 12 7.65 -1.16 6.13
CA ILE A 12 6.83 -0.34 7.03
C ILE A 12 6.09 0.69 6.19
N LEU A 13 4.77 0.69 6.38
CA LEU A 13 3.85 1.62 5.77
C LEU A 13 3.39 2.63 6.83
N ASP A 14 3.41 3.91 6.50
CA ASP A 14 2.62 4.91 7.21
C ASP A 14 1.16 4.64 6.92
N VAL A 15 0.33 4.59 7.96
CA VAL A 15 -1.08 4.24 7.82
C VAL A 15 -1.95 5.27 8.52
N THR A 16 -2.93 5.77 7.79
CA THR A 16 -4.02 6.60 8.30
C THR A 16 -5.31 5.81 8.19
N VAL A 17 -6.09 5.78 9.27
CA VAL A 17 -7.39 5.11 9.30
C VAL A 17 -8.45 6.17 9.59
N THR A 18 -9.49 6.21 8.76
CA THR A 18 -10.66 7.08 8.92
C THR A 18 -11.94 6.24 8.89
N ASP A 19 -13.09 6.89 9.09
CA ASP A 19 -14.39 6.24 8.94
C ASP A 19 -14.71 5.86 7.49
N GLU A 20 -14.05 6.49 6.52
CA GLU A 20 -14.26 6.24 5.09
C GLU A 20 -13.37 5.12 4.55
N GLY A 21 -12.32 4.76 5.30
CA GLY A 21 -11.37 3.74 4.87
C GLY A 21 -9.95 4.01 5.34
N TRP A 22 -8.99 3.39 4.64
CA TRP A 22 -7.60 3.37 5.06
C TRP A 22 -6.72 3.93 3.96
N GLU A 23 -5.74 4.73 4.34
CA GLU A 23 -4.65 5.16 3.47
C GLU A 23 -3.34 4.57 3.98
N MET A 24 -2.52 4.05 3.07
CA MET A 24 -1.21 3.52 3.39
C MET A 24 -0.17 4.06 2.40
N ALA A 25 1.01 4.41 2.89
CA ALA A 25 2.09 4.85 2.02
C ALA A 25 3.47 4.44 2.53
N MET A 26 4.42 4.34 1.60
CA MET A 26 5.84 4.31 1.90
C MET A 26 6.60 5.09 0.82
N ASP A 27 7.66 5.79 1.24
CA ASP A 27 8.59 6.45 0.33
C ASP A 27 9.74 5.51 -0.08
N ARG A 28 10.26 5.69 -1.30
CA ARG A 28 11.41 4.97 -1.85
C ARG A 28 12.69 5.04 -1.01
N HIS A 29 12.83 6.05 -0.15
CA HIS A 29 13.97 6.23 0.76
C HIS A 29 13.66 5.85 2.21
N SER A 30 12.49 5.26 2.48
CA SER A 30 12.14 4.82 3.82
C SER A 30 13.22 3.88 4.37
N SER A 31 13.77 4.20 5.53
CA SER A 31 14.76 3.32 6.19
C SER A 31 14.19 1.94 6.50
N ALA A 32 12.86 1.83 6.48
CA ALA A 32 12.09 0.63 6.66
C ALA A 32 11.62 -0.03 5.36
N SER A 33 11.93 0.56 4.19
CA SER A 33 11.90 -0.10 2.89
C SER A 33 13.20 -0.85 2.62
N SER A 34 13.91 -1.29 3.67
CA SER A 34 15.26 -1.88 3.62
C SER A 34 15.34 -3.16 2.77
N PHE A 35 14.21 -3.63 2.21
CA PHE A 35 14.11 -4.75 1.29
C PHE A 35 13.26 -4.48 0.02
N ALA A 36 12.87 -3.23 -0.26
CA ALA A 36 12.60 -2.87 -1.66
C ALA A 36 13.87 -3.16 -2.44
N SER A 37 13.77 -3.75 -3.65
CA SER A 37 14.96 -4.12 -4.43
C SER A 37 15.94 -2.96 -4.41
N PRO A 38 17.17 -3.11 -3.85
CA PRO A 38 18.11 -2.00 -3.76
C PRO A 38 18.42 -1.41 -5.13
N GLU A 39 18.27 -2.22 -6.18
CA GLU A 39 18.49 -1.87 -7.57
C GLU A 39 17.35 -1.02 -8.18
N ALA A 40 16.16 -1.06 -7.57
CA ALA A 40 14.98 -0.34 -8.05
C ALA A 40 14.04 0.06 -6.89
N PRO A 41 14.43 1.04 -6.05
CA PRO A 41 13.58 1.52 -4.98
C PRO A 41 12.36 2.25 -5.54
N PHE A 42 11.20 2.08 -4.90
CA PHE A 42 9.94 2.68 -5.30
C PHE A 42 9.13 3.17 -4.10
N SER A 43 8.33 4.19 -4.32
CA SER A 43 7.29 4.66 -3.41
C SER A 43 6.00 3.91 -3.72
N GLN A 44 5.21 3.61 -2.69
CA GLN A 44 3.91 2.98 -2.85
C GLN A 44 2.86 3.79 -2.10
N ARG A 45 1.67 3.88 -2.66
CA ARG A 45 0.48 4.38 -1.96
C ARG A 45 -0.69 3.47 -2.23
N MET A 46 -1.53 3.30 -1.24
CA MET A 46 -2.69 2.44 -1.30
C MET A 46 -3.85 3.10 -0.58
N THR A 47 -5.00 3.11 -1.24
CA THR A 47 -6.25 3.60 -0.67
C THR A 47 -7.22 2.44 -0.61
N TYR A 48 -7.86 2.30 0.53
CA TYR A 48 -9.00 1.44 0.72
C TYR A 48 -10.21 2.26 1.10
N THR A 49 -11.37 1.93 0.53
CA THR A 49 -12.64 2.60 0.78
C THR A 49 -13.67 1.59 1.24
N PHE A 50 -14.40 1.90 2.31
CA PHE A 50 -15.57 1.12 2.71
C PHE A 50 -16.75 1.46 1.80
N GLU A 51 -17.38 0.43 1.25
CA GLU A 51 -18.54 0.57 0.37
C GLU A 51 -19.85 0.46 1.16
N GLU A 52 -20.96 0.80 0.51
CA GLU A 52 -22.30 0.85 1.12
C GLU A 52 -22.62 -0.41 1.95
N GLY A 53 -22.93 -0.20 3.24
CA GLY A 53 -23.27 -1.25 4.20
C GLY A 53 -22.06 -1.95 4.86
N ASP A 54 -20.84 -1.43 4.69
CA ASP A 54 -19.58 -1.94 5.27
C ASP A 54 -19.32 -3.42 5.01
N ARG A 55 -19.94 -3.95 3.96
CA ARG A 55 -19.85 -5.37 3.58
C ARG A 55 -18.72 -5.62 2.59
N THR A 56 -18.26 -4.57 1.95
CA THR A 56 -17.22 -4.60 0.93
C THR A 56 -16.23 -3.48 1.19
N MET A 57 -14.97 -3.74 0.91
CA MET A 57 -13.90 -2.75 0.94
C MET A 57 -13.10 -2.86 -0.34
N SER A 58 -13.04 -1.78 -1.10
CA SER A 58 -12.30 -1.70 -2.36
C SER A 58 -10.94 -1.09 -2.11
N GLY A 59 -9.88 -1.64 -2.71
CA GLY A 59 -8.51 -1.19 -2.55
C GLY A 59 -7.83 -0.94 -3.89
N LYS A 60 -7.10 0.18 -3.99
CA LYS A 60 -6.23 0.49 -5.13
C LYS A 60 -4.84 0.85 -4.64
N ALA A 61 -3.83 0.20 -5.22
CA ALA A 61 -2.43 0.50 -5.00
C ALA A 61 -1.81 1.08 -6.26
N LYS A 62 -0.93 2.06 -6.06
CA LYS A 62 -0.06 2.60 -7.09
C LYS A 62 1.38 2.56 -6.61
N LEU A 63 2.30 2.39 -7.56
CA LEU A 63 3.74 2.48 -7.32
C LEU A 63 4.36 3.62 -8.14
N SER A 64 5.50 4.11 -7.68
CA SER A 64 6.27 5.13 -8.39
C SER A 64 7.76 4.92 -8.18
N TYR A 65 8.53 4.87 -9.26
CA TYR A 65 10.00 4.75 -9.18
C TYR A 65 10.70 6.11 -9.04
N ASP A 66 10.02 7.22 -9.32
CA ASP A 66 10.57 8.58 -9.28
C ASP A 66 9.80 9.53 -8.34
N SER A 67 8.81 9.01 -7.61
CA SER A 67 7.85 9.75 -6.77
C SER A 67 6.99 10.79 -7.52
N VAL A 68 7.04 10.80 -8.86
CA VAL A 68 6.32 11.75 -9.72
C VAL A 68 5.28 11.03 -10.58
N ASN A 69 5.71 10.00 -11.30
CA ASN A 69 4.87 9.19 -12.18
C ASN A 69 4.36 7.97 -11.41
N TRP A 70 3.05 7.76 -11.43
CA TRP A 70 2.39 6.71 -10.63
C TRP A 70 1.65 5.73 -11.54
N ASP A 71 2.04 4.46 -11.45
CA ASP A 71 1.44 3.36 -12.19
C ASP A 71 0.49 2.57 -11.29
N ASP A 72 -0.59 2.03 -11.86
CA ASP A 72 -1.47 1.10 -11.16
C ASP A 72 -0.75 -0.23 -10.90
N ASP A 73 -0.82 -0.71 -9.66
CA ASP A 73 -0.07 -1.89 -9.19
C ASP A 73 -1.00 -3.03 -8.76
N LEU A 74 -2.03 -2.71 -7.97
CA LEU A 74 -2.98 -3.68 -7.46
C LEU A 74 -4.38 -3.07 -7.34
N GLU A 75 -5.38 -3.85 -7.73
CA GLU A 75 -6.78 -3.62 -7.40
C GLU A 75 -7.30 -4.84 -6.64
N ILE A 76 -7.94 -4.61 -5.49
CA ILE A 76 -8.38 -5.67 -4.59
C ILE A 76 -9.75 -5.33 -4.01
N THR A 77 -10.57 -6.35 -3.79
CA THR A 77 -11.87 -6.21 -3.12
C THR A 77 -11.96 -7.23 -1.99
N TYR A 78 -12.23 -6.75 -0.78
CA TYR A 78 -12.52 -7.59 0.38
C TYR A 78 -14.02 -7.65 0.62
N HIS A 79 -14.52 -8.82 1.01
CA HIS A 79 -15.90 -9.02 1.43
C HIS A 79 -15.94 -9.53 2.87
N ARG A 80 -16.81 -8.93 3.68
CA ARG A 80 -17.06 -9.37 5.07
C ARG A 80 -18.02 -10.56 5.07
N SER A 81 -17.58 -11.69 5.64
CA SER A 81 -18.37 -12.92 5.85
C SER A 81 -18.90 -13.03 7.26
#